data_AF-A0A3C1C1P1-F1
#
_entry.id   AF-A0A3C1C1P1-F1
#
_cell.length_a   1.000
_cell.length_b   1.000
_cell.length_c   1.000
_cell.angle_alpha   90.00
_cell.angle_beta   90.00
_cell.angle_gamma   90.00
#
_symmetry.space_group_name_H-M   'P 1'
#
loop_
_entity.id
_entity.type
_entity.pdbx_description
1 polymer ?
#
loop_
_entity_poly.entity_id
_entity_poly.type
_entity_poly.pdbx_seq_one_letter_code
_entity_poly.pdbx_strand_id
1 'polypeptide(L)'
;VHRLDKDTSGCVLFAKNEEARLALVAQFEEGRIRKLYHALVAGNLPEPQMDIRQHVDNLPAVSHVRQVSAQTRPPRCAHVTVSIETGRTHQIRIHLHHIGDPILGDRQYFSARSADFPEVPRQMLHASELRFTHPASGKPVAASAPLPKDFRDWMRTLRLT
;
A
#
# COMPACT_ATOMS: atom_id res chain seq x y z
N VAL A 1 -14.67 4.75 9.29
CA VAL A 1 -14.80 4.48 7.84
C VAL A 1 -13.61 3.68 7.35
N HIS A 2 -12.39 4.21 7.46
CA HIS A 2 -11.15 3.51 7.08
C HIS A 2 -10.04 3.88 8.07
N ARG A 3 -8.94 3.11 8.08
CA ARG A 3 -7.75 3.33 8.91
C ARG A 3 -6.50 2.98 8.12
N LEU A 4 -5.38 3.59 8.48
CA LEU A 4 -4.04 3.16 8.05
C LEU A 4 -3.30 2.55 9.24
N ASP A 5 -2.31 1.72 8.97
CA ASP A 5 -1.37 1.27 10.01
C ASP A 5 -0.61 2.49 10.55
N LYS A 6 -0.16 2.42 11.82
CA LYS A 6 0.49 3.53 12.52
C LYS A 6 1.60 4.20 11.71
N ASP A 7 2.41 3.40 11.02
CA ASP A 7 3.58 3.86 10.27
C ASP A 7 3.33 3.95 8.74
N THR A 8 2.08 3.74 8.31
CA THR A 8 1.65 4.00 6.92
C THR A 8 1.21 5.45 6.78
N SER A 9 1.75 6.12 5.77
CA SER A 9 1.40 7.50 5.43
C SER A 9 0.34 7.57 4.33
N GLY A 10 -0.31 8.72 4.14
CA GLY A 10 -1.16 8.98 2.96
C GLY A 10 -2.62 9.27 3.28
N CYS A 11 -3.50 9.04 2.30
CA CYS A 11 -4.93 9.38 2.38
C CYS A 11 -5.67 8.60 3.48
N VAL A 12 -6.44 9.34 4.29
CA VAL A 12 -7.40 8.78 5.26
C VAL A 12 -8.77 9.42 5.02
N LEU A 13 -9.82 8.60 4.98
CA LEU A 13 -11.19 9.06 4.76
C LEU A 13 -11.98 9.03 6.07
N PHE A 14 -12.53 10.19 6.43
CA PHE A 14 -13.40 10.37 7.60
C PHE A 14 -14.79 10.81 7.16
N ALA A 15 -15.82 10.23 7.78
CA ALA A 15 -17.18 10.74 7.68
C ALA A 15 -17.41 11.82 8.73
N LYS A 16 -18.08 12.92 8.36
CA LYS A 16 -18.41 14.02 9.27
C LYS A 16 -19.77 13.87 9.96
N ASN A 17 -20.59 12.93 9.51
CA ASN A 17 -21.90 12.61 10.08
C ASN A 17 -22.24 11.13 9.84
N GLU A 18 -23.31 10.67 10.48
CA GLU A 18 -23.70 9.25 10.47
C GLU A 18 -24.18 8.76 9.10
N GLU A 19 -24.94 9.58 8.37
CA GLU A 19 -25.41 9.26 7.02
C GLU A 19 -24.23 9.01 6.06
N ALA A 20 -23.23 9.89 6.07
CA ALA A 20 -22.00 9.70 5.31
C ALA A 20 -21.22 8.48 5.78
N ARG A 21 -21.21 8.18 7.09
CA ARG A 21 -20.52 7.01 7.64
C ARG A 21 -21.12 5.73 7.07
N LEU A 22 -22.44 5.57 7.15
CA LEU A 22 -23.15 4.38 6.66
C LEU A 22 -22.95 4.20 5.15
N ALA A 23 -23.14 5.27 4.37
CA ALA A 23 -22.98 5.22 2.91
C ALA A 23 -21.54 4.89 2.48
N LEU A 24 -20.53 5.40 3.20
CA LEU A 24 -19.13 5.10 2.91
C LEU A 24 -18.74 3.68 3.34
N VAL A 25 -19.27 3.19 4.46
CA VAL A 25 -19.06 1.78 4.89
C VAL A 25 -19.59 0.82 3.84
N ALA A 26 -20.81 1.03 3.33
CA ALA A 26 -21.37 0.22 2.25
C ALA A 26 -20.48 0.23 0.99
N GLN A 27 -19.95 1.40 0.61
CA GLN A 27 -19.01 1.49 -0.52
C GLN A 27 -17.70 0.72 -0.30
N PHE A 28 -17.21 0.61 0.95
CA PHE A 28 -16.06 -0.24 1.28
C PHE A 28 -16.41 -1.73 1.16
N GLU A 29 -17.55 -2.14 1.70
CA GLU A 29 -18.02 -3.54 1.68
C GLU A 29 -18.28 -4.04 0.26
N GLU A 30 -18.82 -3.18 -0.61
CA GLU A 30 -19.08 -3.47 -2.02
C GLU A 30 -17.84 -3.31 -2.93
N GLY A 31 -16.68 -2.96 -2.38
CA GLY A 31 -15.44 -2.80 -3.18
C GLY A 31 -15.47 -1.63 -4.17
N ARG A 32 -16.35 -0.64 -3.97
CA ARG A 32 -16.49 0.53 -4.86
C ARG A 32 -15.43 1.61 -4.63
N ILE A 33 -14.71 1.53 -3.51
CA ILE A 33 -13.63 2.47 -3.18
C ILE A 33 -12.32 1.97 -3.75
N ARG A 34 -11.73 2.76 -4.67
CA ARG A 34 -10.42 2.47 -5.24
C ARG A 34 -9.34 3.09 -4.37
N LYS A 35 -8.31 2.30 -4.07
CA LYS A 35 -7.18 2.68 -3.21
C LYS A 35 -5.89 2.33 -3.94
N LEU A 36 -4.99 3.29 -4.07
CA LEU A 36 -3.66 3.10 -4.65
C LEU A 36 -2.60 3.40 -3.59
N TYR A 37 -1.60 2.55 -3.52
CA TYR A 37 -0.47 2.68 -2.62
C TYR A 37 0.84 2.65 -3.41
N HIS A 38 1.86 3.29 -2.86
CA HIS A 38 3.25 3.03 -3.22
C HIS A 38 3.94 2.27 -2.10
N ALA A 39 4.79 1.32 -2.48
CA ALA A 39 5.68 0.63 -1.56
C ALA A 39 7.11 0.56 -2.10
N LEU A 40 8.10 0.60 -1.20
CA LEU A 40 9.46 0.19 -1.51
C LEU A 40 9.69 -1.19 -0.89
N VAL A 41 10.17 -2.15 -1.67
CA VAL A 41 10.29 -3.55 -1.26
C VAL A 41 11.73 -4.06 -1.32
N ALA A 42 12.07 -5.00 -0.43
CA ALA A 42 13.35 -5.71 -0.37
C ALA A 42 13.37 -6.87 -1.38
N GLY A 43 13.59 -6.55 -2.65
CA GLY A 43 13.65 -7.51 -3.75
C GLY A 43 13.19 -6.89 -5.06
N ASN A 44 12.92 -7.74 -6.05
CA ASN A 44 12.31 -7.34 -7.29
C ASN A 44 11.17 -8.32 -7.57
N LEU A 45 10.06 -7.82 -8.11
CA LEU A 45 8.94 -8.69 -8.43
C LEU A 45 9.37 -9.72 -9.49
N PRO A 46 8.86 -10.96 -9.43
CA PRO A 46 9.12 -11.98 -10.44
C PRO A 46 8.62 -11.55 -11.83
N GLU A 47 7.55 -10.76 -11.87
CA GLU A 47 6.96 -10.20 -13.08
C GLU A 47 6.67 -8.70 -12.89
N PRO A 48 6.70 -7.87 -13.96
CA PRO A 48 6.42 -6.43 -13.86
C PRO A 48 5.03 -6.10 -13.29
N GLN A 49 4.08 -7.01 -13.42
CA GLN A 49 2.74 -6.90 -12.86
C GLN A 49 2.25 -8.28 -12.42
N MET A 50 1.62 -8.35 -11.25
CA MET A 50 1.07 -9.60 -10.74
C MET A 50 -0.09 -9.37 -9.77
N ASP A 51 -0.92 -10.39 -9.62
CA ASP A 51 -1.97 -10.44 -8.60
C ASP A 51 -1.55 -11.35 -7.45
N ILE A 52 -1.62 -10.85 -6.21
CA ILE A 52 -1.42 -11.66 -5.01
C ILE A 52 -2.80 -11.98 -4.44
N ARG A 53 -3.25 -13.22 -4.62
CA ARG A 53 -4.56 -13.73 -4.19
C ARG A 53 -4.36 -14.69 -3.02
N GLN A 54 -4.44 -14.18 -1.79
CA GLN A 54 -4.17 -14.95 -0.59
C GLN A 54 -5.09 -14.55 0.55
N HIS A 55 -5.17 -15.42 1.56
CA HIS A 55 -5.95 -15.11 2.75
C HIS A 55 -5.12 -14.26 3.71
N VAL A 56 -5.76 -13.25 4.29
CA VAL A 56 -5.27 -12.46 5.41
C VAL A 56 -6.25 -12.68 6.55
N ASP A 57 -5.78 -13.22 7.68
CA ASP A 57 -6.61 -13.62 8.81
C ASP A 57 -7.80 -14.51 8.40
N ASN A 58 -7.52 -15.54 7.58
CA ASN A 58 -8.51 -16.48 7.01
C ASN A 58 -9.60 -15.85 6.13
N LEU A 59 -9.43 -14.60 5.70
CA LEU A 59 -10.35 -13.93 4.78
C LEU A 59 -9.67 -13.68 3.44
N PRO A 60 -10.37 -13.88 2.30
CA PRO A 60 -9.79 -13.66 0.99
C PRO A 60 -9.37 -12.19 0.84
N ALA A 61 -8.20 -12.00 0.26
CA ALA A 61 -7.64 -10.71 -0.05
C ALA A 61 -6.93 -10.75 -1.41
N VAL A 62 -7.06 -9.63 -2.14
CA VAL A 62 -6.44 -9.47 -3.47
C VAL A 62 -5.72 -8.14 -3.49
N SER A 63 -4.45 -8.21 -3.90
CA SER A 63 -3.59 -7.04 -4.13
C SER A 63 -3.00 -7.14 -5.54
N HIS A 64 -3.23 -6.11 -6.35
CA HIS A 64 -2.64 -5.97 -7.68
C HIS A 64 -1.37 -5.15 -7.56
N VAL A 65 -0.23 -5.76 -7.86
CA VAL A 65 1.08 -5.15 -7.71
C VAL A 65 1.66 -4.89 -9.09
N ARG A 66 2.25 -3.70 -9.27
CA ARG A 66 2.98 -3.33 -10.48
C ARG A 66 4.31 -2.72 -10.10
N GLN A 67 5.39 -3.22 -10.68
CA GLN A 67 6.72 -2.66 -10.53
C GLN A 67 6.83 -1.37 -11.35
N VAL A 68 7.34 -0.32 -10.71
CA VAL A 68 7.57 0.99 -11.33
C VAL A 68 9.04 1.14 -11.71
N SER A 69 9.94 0.82 -10.77
CA SER A 69 11.39 0.85 -10.97
C SER A 69 12.04 -0.19 -10.05
N ALA A 70 13.26 -0.60 -10.39
CA ALA A 70 13.97 -1.63 -9.66
C ALA A 70 15.49 -1.45 -9.71
N GLN A 71 16.15 -1.71 -8.58
CA GLN A 71 17.58 -1.98 -8.47
C GLN A 71 17.78 -3.50 -8.50
N THR A 72 18.42 -3.98 -9.56
CA THR A 72 18.61 -5.42 -9.81
C THR A 72 19.95 -5.94 -9.31
N ARG A 73 20.88 -5.04 -8.95
CA ARG A 73 22.14 -5.40 -8.27
C ARG A 73 21.90 -5.54 -6.77
N PRO A 74 22.55 -6.51 -6.10
CA PRO A 74 22.47 -6.62 -4.64
C PRO A 74 22.96 -5.34 -3.92
N PRO A 75 22.30 -4.93 -2.83
CA PRO A 75 21.03 -5.47 -2.35
C PRO A 75 19.86 -5.03 -3.25
N ARG A 76 19.03 -6.00 -3.65
CA ARG A 76 17.93 -5.78 -4.60
C ARG A 76 16.78 -5.05 -3.91
N CYS A 77 16.21 -4.07 -4.59
CA CYS A 77 15.00 -3.38 -4.14
C CYS A 77 14.18 -2.85 -5.32
N ALA A 78 12.90 -2.58 -5.07
CA ALA A 78 12.01 -2.05 -6.09
C ALA A 78 11.00 -1.06 -5.52
N HIS A 79 10.57 -0.13 -6.37
CA HIS A 79 9.38 0.68 -6.16
C HIS A 79 8.21 0.00 -6.85
N VAL A 80 7.14 -0.23 -6.10
CA VAL A 80 5.92 -0.84 -6.62
C VAL A 80 4.70 0.03 -6.32
N THR A 81 3.71 -0.02 -7.19
CA THR A 81 2.35 0.41 -6.88
C THR A 81 1.49 -0.78 -6.51
N VAL A 82 0.61 -0.60 -5.53
CA VAL A 82 -0.33 -1.64 -5.09
C VAL A 82 -1.74 -1.09 -5.07
N SER A 83 -2.65 -1.74 -5.78
CA SER A 83 -4.09 -1.51 -5.67
C SER A 83 -4.72 -2.69 -4.93
N ILE A 84 -5.66 -2.42 -4.02
CA ILE A 84 -6.28 -3.48 -3.21
C ILE A 84 -7.80 -3.49 -3.41
N GLU A 85 -8.37 -4.69 -3.58
CA GLU A 85 -9.81 -4.89 -3.63
C GLU A 85 -10.40 -4.78 -2.21
N THR A 86 -9.82 -5.55 -1.29
CA THR A 86 -10.17 -5.57 0.13
C THR A 86 -9.31 -4.58 0.94
N GLY A 87 -9.54 -4.49 2.25
CA GLY A 87 -8.79 -3.63 3.18
C GLY A 87 -8.49 -4.34 4.49
N ARG A 88 -8.01 -5.59 4.43
CA ARG A 88 -7.70 -6.38 5.63
C ARG A 88 -6.50 -5.77 6.37
N THR A 89 -6.44 -6.00 7.67
CA THR A 89 -5.33 -5.50 8.51
C THR A 89 -4.00 -5.98 7.94
N HIS A 90 -3.06 -5.06 7.74
CA HIS A 90 -1.72 -5.35 7.21
C HIS A 90 -1.67 -6.04 5.82
N GLN A 91 -2.77 -6.05 5.06
CA GLN A 91 -2.90 -6.85 3.83
C GLN A 91 -1.72 -6.73 2.87
N ILE A 92 -1.35 -5.50 2.50
CA ILE A 92 -0.26 -5.24 1.55
C ILE A 92 1.08 -5.75 2.11
N ARG A 93 1.31 -5.54 3.40
CA ARG A 93 2.54 -5.94 4.10
C ARG A 93 2.68 -7.46 4.12
N ILE A 94 1.61 -8.17 4.49
CA ILE A 94 1.53 -9.64 4.49
C ILE A 94 1.74 -10.19 3.08
N HIS A 95 1.02 -9.66 2.08
CA HIS A 95 1.09 -10.13 0.70
C HIS A 95 2.50 -9.99 0.11
N LEU A 96 3.12 -8.81 0.26
CA LEU A 96 4.46 -8.55 -0.25
C LEU A 96 5.52 -9.38 0.49
N HIS A 97 5.38 -9.54 1.80
CA HIS A 97 6.23 -10.46 2.56
C HIS A 97 6.11 -11.91 2.08
N HIS A 98 4.87 -12.39 1.85
CA HIS A 98 4.63 -13.77 1.44
C HIS A 98 5.31 -14.10 0.10
N ILE A 99 5.31 -13.18 -0.87
CA ILE A 99 5.99 -13.41 -2.15
C ILE A 99 7.52 -13.25 -2.05
N GLY A 100 8.06 -12.99 -0.87
CA GLY A 100 9.50 -12.87 -0.62
C GLY A 100 10.08 -11.46 -0.79
N ASP A 101 9.23 -10.45 -1.05
CA ASP A 101 9.62 -9.07 -1.30
C ASP A 101 8.99 -8.13 -0.25
N PRO A 102 9.35 -8.25 1.05
CA PRO A 102 8.72 -7.47 2.11
C PRO A 102 8.97 -5.97 1.95
N ILE A 103 8.10 -5.16 2.56
CA ILE A 103 8.23 -3.71 2.56
C ILE A 103 9.48 -3.29 3.37
N LEU A 104 10.29 -2.40 2.80
CA LEU A 104 11.46 -1.84 3.47
C LEU A 104 11.06 -1.11 4.76
N GLY A 105 11.81 -1.35 5.84
CA GLY A 105 11.55 -0.77 7.17
C GLY A 105 10.34 -1.33 7.91
N ASP A 106 9.69 -2.38 7.39
CA ASP A 106 8.67 -3.12 8.13
C ASP A 106 9.32 -4.00 9.22
N ARG A 107 9.05 -3.65 10.48
CA ARG A 107 9.63 -4.36 11.64
C ARG A 107 8.89 -5.67 11.98
N GLN A 108 7.67 -5.85 11.49
CA GLN A 108 6.84 -7.01 11.81
C GLN A 108 6.96 -8.09 10.75
N TYR A 109 6.85 -7.71 9.48
CA TYR A 109 6.94 -8.63 8.34
C TYR A 109 8.35 -8.61 7.73
N PHE A 110 9.35 -8.85 8.59
CA PHE A 110 10.76 -8.75 8.26
C PHE A 110 11.31 -10.06 7.66
N SER A 111 12.28 -9.96 6.75
CA SER A 111 13.01 -11.12 6.21
C SER A 111 14.51 -10.85 6.12
N ALA A 112 15.32 -11.87 5.77
CA ALA A 112 16.76 -11.69 5.57
C ALA A 112 17.09 -10.58 4.55
N ARG A 113 16.28 -10.40 3.51
CA ARG A 113 16.46 -9.29 2.54
C ARG A 113 16.20 -7.91 3.16
N SER A 114 15.34 -7.84 4.18
CA SER A 114 15.11 -6.60 4.92
C SER A 114 16.34 -6.16 5.71
N ALA A 115 17.22 -7.10 6.10
CA ALA A 115 18.44 -6.82 6.84
C ALA A 115 19.49 -6.04 6.02
N ASP A 116 19.39 -6.07 4.69
CA ASP A 116 20.25 -5.27 3.81
C ASP A 116 19.93 -3.76 3.86
N PHE A 117 18.81 -3.38 4.49
CA PHE A 117 18.33 -2.00 4.56
C PHE A 117 18.01 -1.56 6.01
N PRO A 118 18.96 -1.66 6.95
CA PRO A 118 18.68 -1.48 8.38
C PRO A 118 18.35 -0.03 8.75
N GLU A 119 18.76 0.93 7.94
CA GLU A 119 18.59 2.37 8.19
C GLU A 119 17.18 2.89 7.84
N VAL A 120 16.36 2.08 7.17
CA VAL A 120 15.01 2.52 6.76
C VAL A 120 14.12 2.66 8.00
N PRO A 121 13.62 3.88 8.32
CA PRO A 121 13.17 4.22 9.67
C PRO A 121 11.77 3.66 10.01
N ARG A 122 10.96 3.39 8.99
CA ARG A 122 9.59 2.89 9.09
C ARG A 122 9.23 2.09 7.83
N GLN A 123 8.09 1.41 7.84
CA GLN A 123 7.55 0.78 6.64
C GLN A 123 7.39 1.79 5.49
N MET A 124 8.07 1.56 4.38
CA MET A 124 7.96 2.38 3.17
C MET A 124 6.67 2.03 2.42
N LEU A 125 5.53 2.29 3.05
CA LEU A 125 4.18 2.17 2.51
C LEU A 125 3.46 3.52 2.57
N HIS A 126 2.80 3.90 1.48
CA HIS A 126 2.10 5.17 1.36
C HIS A 126 0.81 5.02 0.55
N ALA A 127 -0.34 5.38 1.13
CA ALA A 127 -1.64 5.45 0.47
C ALA A 127 -1.74 6.74 -0.36
N SER A 128 -1.35 6.69 -1.65
CA SER A 128 -1.26 7.89 -2.49
C SER A 128 -2.59 8.37 -3.03
N GLU A 129 -3.52 7.48 -3.37
CA GLU A 129 -4.81 7.87 -3.94
C GLU A 129 -5.97 7.12 -3.32
N LEU A 130 -7.09 7.82 -3.20
CA LEU A 130 -8.37 7.27 -2.82
C LEU A 130 -9.47 7.85 -3.70
N ARG A 131 -10.30 6.98 -4.30
CA ARG A 131 -11.42 7.38 -5.16
C ARG A 131 -12.71 6.71 -4.69
N PHE A 132 -13.77 7.50 -4.57
CA PHE A 132 -15.06 7.07 -4.04
C PHE A 132 -16.20 7.95 -4.57
N THR A 133 -17.44 7.55 -4.32
CA THR A 133 -18.61 8.36 -4.65
C THR A 133 -19.03 9.18 -3.43
N HIS A 134 -19.15 10.50 -3.59
CA HIS A 134 -19.56 11.38 -2.50
C HIS A 134 -20.95 10.98 -1.98
N PRO A 135 -21.11 10.71 -0.67
CA PRO A 135 -22.30 10.05 -0.14
C PRO A 135 -23.58 10.87 -0.28
N ALA A 136 -23.49 12.21 -0.27
CA ALA A 136 -24.66 13.08 -0.39
C ALA A 136 -24.97 13.52 -1.83
N SER A 137 -23.96 13.66 -2.67
CA SER A 137 -24.14 14.25 -4.01
C SER A 137 -24.08 13.23 -5.15
N GLY A 138 -23.65 12.00 -4.88
CA GLY A 138 -23.44 10.96 -5.89
C GLY A 138 -22.29 11.26 -6.87
N LYS A 139 -21.56 12.36 -6.70
CA LYS A 139 -20.46 12.74 -7.61
C LYS A 139 -19.17 11.97 -7.28
N PRO A 140 -18.35 11.62 -8.28
CA PRO A 140 -17.05 11.01 -8.03
C PRO A 140 -16.12 11.99 -7.31
N VAL A 141 -15.36 11.48 -6.36
CA VAL A 141 -14.31 12.20 -5.62
C VAL A 141 -13.00 11.46 -5.79
N ALA A 142 -11.93 12.20 -6.09
CA ALA A 142 -10.57 11.71 -6.07
C ALA A 142 -9.75 12.55 -5.10
N ALA A 143 -9.11 11.89 -4.14
CA ALA A 143 -8.16 12.49 -3.23
C ALA A 143 -6.78 11.91 -3.50
N SER A 144 -5.75 12.75 -3.42
CA SER A 144 -4.36 12.33 -3.49
C SER A 144 -3.55 12.88 -2.33
N ALA A 145 -2.59 12.10 -1.87
CA ALA A 145 -1.55 12.51 -0.94
C ALA A 145 -0.20 12.46 -1.68
N PRO A 146 0.59 13.54 -1.69
CA PRO A 146 1.92 13.49 -2.27
C PRO A 146 2.81 12.56 -1.45
N LEU A 147 3.72 11.85 -2.11
CA LEU A 147 4.72 11.02 -1.44
C LEU A 147 5.43 11.86 -0.36
N PRO A 148 5.54 11.39 0.89
CA PRO A 148 6.17 12.18 1.95
C PRO A 148 7.68 12.31 1.71
N LYS A 149 8.31 13.29 2.38
CA LYS A 149 9.72 13.63 2.17
C LYS A 149 10.65 12.43 2.36
N ASP A 150 10.47 11.70 3.46
CA ASP A 150 11.24 10.50 3.79
C ASP A 150 11.17 9.42 2.69
N PHE A 151 9.98 9.16 2.15
CA PHE A 151 9.77 8.19 1.07
C PHE A 151 10.52 8.62 -0.20
N ARG A 152 10.41 9.89 -0.60
CA ARG A 152 11.14 10.42 -1.77
C ARG A 152 12.65 10.38 -1.58
N ASP A 153 13.13 10.70 -0.38
CA ASP A 153 14.56 10.67 -0.07
C ASP A 153 15.09 9.24 -0.18
N TRP A 154 14.36 8.25 0.34
CA TRP A 154 14.71 6.83 0.19
C TRP A 154 14.66 6.36 -1.27
N MET A 155 13.68 6.80 -2.07
CA MET A 155 13.68 6.51 -3.50
C MET A 155 14.96 7.01 -4.19
N ARG A 156 15.44 8.21 -3.85
CA ARG A 156 16.70 8.74 -4.41
C ARG A 156 17.91 7.95 -3.93
N THR A 157 18.00 7.67 -2.63
CA THR A 157 19.10 6.87 -2.04
C THR A 157 19.21 5.50 -2.71
N LEU A 158 18.07 4.86 -2.97
CA LEU A 158 17.99 3.54 -3.61
C LEU A 158 18.06 3.59 -5.14
N ARG A 159 18.11 4.79 -5.73
CA ARG A 159 18.10 5.02 -7.19
C ARG A 159 16.86 4.42 -7.88
N LEU A 160 15.69 4.64 -7.28
CA LEU A 160 14.38 4.20 -7.75
C LEU A 160 13.53 5.34 -8.34
N THR A 161 14.11 6.54 -8.50
CA THR A 161 13.51 7.71 -9.16
C THR A 161 13.78 7.74 -10.65
#